data_AF-A0A0P7GL61-F1
#
_entry.id   AF-A0A0P7GL61-F1
#
_cell.length_a   1.000
_cell.length_b   1.000
_cell.length_c   1.000
_cell.angle_alpha   90.00
_cell.angle_beta   90.00
_cell.angle_gamma   90.00
#
_symmetry.space_group_name_H-M   'P 1'
#
loop_
_entity.id
_entity.type
_entity.pdbx_description
1 polymer ?
#
loop_
_entity_poly.entity_id
_entity_poly.type
_entity_poly.pdbx_seq_one_letter_code
_entity_poly.pdbx_strand_id
1 'polypeptide(L)'
;MQVTPETSDVELASLSTAERASESRRDTLERLAGLCTPRAVSVSVSFVEDGACCVVDDRPGEAYEIRIPTRAYDQPGTDLPPAVWNKRVQVGLLFHELGHVLYSDFARFHELLDDVRPEWTPVFRTIYNAAEDAVVETQIANEFNVTNDLVLLNRTFRKLAEDRHRRFAALFELGPATGAGADPPVRGEYTVLEGLKVGILDRGFTRGDRFAELVDPADPTRQVRDGREDVLRELEPALDEYVATMLAEPDGVERVDIAARFFEHVRDRLDPLPAIQHRPVDQMVVRPQDADTDTFGASRRATALPDSEQAREYVRDGRERAAHAGADGASTASTTGGDADTDEDRSRLPPGAVAQRELRQRARQAGNVARRRSDQSTATLEAAAKSLRQFVRDESTGVERIGIGEKSDAGDAHERWANAQRRARQLAADLDAKLRRRRRTRFEGGRRTGRVDSSRVTNAVRGTIVCFSGEQAVTNGTTPA
;
A
#
# COMPACT_ATOMS: atom_id res chain seq x y z
N MET A 1 10.93 -0.57 -19.21
CA MET A 1 10.19 -1.84 -19.12
C MET A 1 10.14 -2.56 -20.47
N GLN A 2 10.21 -3.90 -20.51
CA GLN A 2 9.92 -4.70 -21.72
C GLN A 2 8.53 -5.33 -21.58
N VAL A 3 7.67 -5.17 -22.60
CA VAL A 3 6.36 -5.83 -22.69
C VAL A 3 6.49 -7.05 -23.58
N THR A 4 6.20 -8.21 -23.03
CA THR A 4 6.19 -9.54 -23.68
C THR A 4 4.79 -10.17 -23.53
N PRO A 5 4.49 -11.29 -24.21
CA PRO A 5 3.23 -12.01 -24.02
C PRO A 5 2.93 -12.38 -22.56
N GLU A 6 3.97 -12.65 -21.77
CA GLU A 6 3.94 -13.12 -20.39
C GLU A 6 3.85 -11.99 -19.37
N THR A 7 4.04 -10.73 -19.78
CA THR A 7 3.96 -9.58 -18.86
C THR A 7 2.58 -9.53 -18.18
N SER A 8 2.60 -9.57 -16.85
CA SER A 8 1.41 -9.60 -15.99
C SER A 8 0.64 -8.27 -16.05
N ASP A 9 -0.65 -8.32 -15.71
CA ASP A 9 -1.46 -7.09 -15.60
C ASP A 9 -0.93 -6.14 -14.51
N VAL A 10 -0.34 -6.67 -13.45
CA VAL A 10 0.25 -5.89 -12.35
C VAL A 10 1.50 -5.13 -12.82
N GLU A 11 2.36 -5.77 -13.61
CA GLU A 11 3.51 -5.10 -14.22
C GLU A 11 3.08 -4.00 -15.19
N LEU A 12 2.03 -4.21 -15.98
CA LEU A 12 1.49 -3.17 -16.86
C LEU A 12 0.87 -2.01 -16.07
N ALA A 13 0.16 -2.29 -14.98
CA ALA A 13 -0.39 -1.26 -14.09
C ALA A 13 0.69 -0.43 -13.40
N SER A 14 1.87 -1.03 -13.16
CA SER A 14 3.03 -0.32 -12.59
C SER A 14 3.49 0.88 -13.44
N LEU A 15 3.28 0.83 -14.77
CA LEU A 15 3.61 1.95 -15.68
C LEU A 15 2.78 3.20 -15.44
N SER A 16 1.58 3.06 -14.87
CA SER A 16 0.73 4.20 -14.48
C SER A 16 0.89 4.59 -13.02
N THR A 17 1.81 3.94 -12.31
CA THR A 17 2.08 4.21 -10.91
C THR A 17 3.15 5.30 -10.82
N ALA A 18 2.74 6.51 -10.43
CA ALA A 18 3.62 7.65 -10.26
C ALA A 18 4.80 7.35 -9.34
N GLU A 19 5.97 7.96 -9.55
CA GLU A 19 7.15 7.74 -8.72
C GLU A 19 6.91 8.17 -7.25
N ARG A 20 7.60 7.50 -6.32
CA ARG A 20 7.35 7.57 -4.87
C ARG A 20 7.38 8.99 -4.29
N ALA A 21 8.28 9.85 -4.78
CA ALA A 21 8.46 11.23 -4.30
C ALA A 21 7.92 12.28 -5.30
N SER A 22 7.17 11.88 -6.32
CA SER A 22 6.66 12.81 -7.33
C SER A 22 5.45 13.62 -6.85
N GLU A 23 5.28 14.82 -7.39
CA GLU A 23 4.07 15.62 -7.14
C GLU A 23 2.79 14.88 -7.53
N SER A 24 2.83 14.13 -8.64
CA SER A 24 1.68 13.29 -9.05
C SER A 24 1.31 12.25 -8.00
N ARG A 25 2.30 11.70 -7.27
CA ARG A 25 2.05 10.78 -6.14
C ARG A 25 1.46 11.53 -4.96
N ARG A 26 2.01 12.68 -4.58
CA ARG A 26 1.47 13.54 -3.52
C ARG A 26 0.00 13.89 -3.80
N ASP A 27 -0.30 14.42 -4.97
CA ASP A 27 -1.65 14.82 -5.38
C ASP A 27 -2.63 13.63 -5.37
N THR A 28 -2.14 12.42 -5.65
CA THR A 28 -2.93 11.19 -5.54
C THR A 28 -3.27 10.87 -4.09
N LEU A 29 -2.30 10.96 -3.18
CA LEU A 29 -2.47 10.69 -1.75
C LEU A 29 -3.38 11.74 -1.10
N GLU A 30 -3.19 13.03 -1.39
CA GLU A 30 -4.08 14.12 -0.93
C GLU A 30 -5.51 13.93 -1.41
N ARG A 31 -5.68 13.52 -2.68
CA ARG A 31 -7.02 13.23 -3.22
C ARG A 31 -7.68 12.06 -2.50
N LEU A 32 -6.94 11.02 -2.16
CA LEU A 32 -7.47 9.91 -1.38
C LEU A 32 -7.88 10.37 0.01
N ALA A 33 -7.03 11.13 0.71
CA ALA A 33 -7.35 11.70 2.02
C ALA A 33 -8.61 12.59 1.97
N GLY A 34 -8.70 13.48 0.98
CA GLY A 34 -9.86 14.37 0.79
C GLY A 34 -11.17 13.64 0.44
N LEU A 35 -11.11 12.42 -0.12
CA LEU A 35 -12.29 11.59 -0.37
C LEU A 35 -12.77 10.86 0.89
N CYS A 36 -11.86 10.59 1.82
CA CYS A 36 -12.11 9.83 3.04
C CYS A 36 -12.38 10.71 4.27
N THR A 37 -12.19 12.03 4.14
CA THR A 37 -12.41 13.01 5.21
C THR A 37 -13.74 13.76 5.05
N PRO A 38 -14.36 14.18 6.17
CA PRO A 38 -15.47 15.14 6.12
C PRO A 38 -15.04 16.46 5.47
N ARG A 39 -15.98 17.19 4.85
CA ARG A 39 -15.68 18.48 4.20
C ARG A 39 -15.11 19.56 5.12
N ALA A 40 -15.33 19.44 6.43
CA ALA A 40 -14.82 20.36 7.43
C ALA A 40 -13.33 20.12 7.73
N VAL A 41 -12.82 18.92 7.44
CA VAL A 41 -11.43 18.51 7.65
C VAL A 41 -10.65 18.67 6.36
N SER A 42 -9.54 19.41 6.41
CA SER A 42 -8.58 19.53 5.30
C SER A 42 -7.34 18.71 5.62
N VAL A 43 -6.91 17.88 4.67
CA VAL A 43 -5.67 17.10 4.79
C VAL A 43 -4.77 17.39 3.60
N SER A 44 -3.55 17.85 3.86
CA SER A 44 -2.45 17.89 2.89
C SER A 44 -1.46 16.78 3.14
N VAL A 45 -0.64 16.47 2.14
CA VAL A 45 0.41 15.45 2.24
C VAL A 45 1.74 16.07 1.89
N SER A 46 2.74 15.81 2.70
CA SER A 46 4.13 16.17 2.39
C SER A 46 5.03 14.95 2.45
N PHE A 47 6.20 15.08 1.85
CA PHE A 47 7.20 14.04 1.80
C PHE A 47 8.38 14.41 2.68
N VAL A 48 8.76 13.48 3.56
CA VAL A 48 9.84 13.63 4.54
C VAL A 48 10.85 12.50 4.41
N GLU A 49 12.01 12.64 5.04
CA GLU A 49 13.01 11.57 5.11
C GLU A 49 12.65 10.51 6.16
N ASP A 50 12.12 10.98 7.30
CA ASP A 50 11.81 10.18 8.47
C ASP A 50 10.36 9.67 8.47
N GLY A 51 10.01 8.85 9.46
CA GLY A 51 8.76 8.08 9.51
C GLY A 51 7.48 8.88 9.25
N ALA A 52 6.40 8.16 8.97
CA ALA A 52 5.11 8.79 8.78
C ALA A 52 4.61 9.42 10.09
N CYS A 53 3.91 10.54 9.96
CA CYS A 53 3.22 11.19 11.06
C CYS A 53 2.13 12.12 10.54
N CYS A 54 1.15 12.43 11.39
CA CYS A 54 0.23 13.54 11.20
C CYS A 54 0.61 14.70 12.12
N VAL A 55 0.43 15.93 11.63
CA VAL A 55 0.55 17.16 12.42
C VAL A 55 -0.64 18.07 12.12
N VAL A 56 -0.98 18.94 13.05
CA VAL A 56 -1.89 20.07 12.79
C VAL A 56 -1.21 21.02 11.80
N ASP A 57 -1.98 21.49 10.83
CA ASP A 57 -1.57 22.54 9.92
C ASP A 57 -2.09 23.90 10.40
N ASP A 58 -1.24 24.94 10.34
CA ASP A 58 -1.55 26.31 10.79
C ASP A 58 -2.70 26.99 10.00
N ARG A 59 -3.20 26.34 8.94
CA ARG A 59 -4.35 26.85 8.17
C ARG A 59 -5.62 26.94 9.01
N PRO A 60 -6.49 27.94 8.76
CA PRO A 60 -7.74 28.08 9.51
C PRO A 60 -8.67 26.87 9.33
N GLY A 61 -9.23 26.38 10.44
CA GLY A 61 -10.16 25.24 10.47
C GLY A 61 -9.48 23.95 10.93
N GLU A 62 -10.16 22.81 10.76
CA GLU A 62 -9.57 21.49 11.05
C GLU A 62 -8.63 21.12 9.89
N ALA A 63 -7.40 21.60 9.93
CA ALA A 63 -6.39 21.36 8.90
C ALA A 63 -5.25 20.50 9.45
N TYR A 64 -4.85 19.50 8.68
CA TYR A 64 -3.80 18.56 9.05
C TYR A 64 -2.84 18.34 7.89
N GLU A 65 -1.57 18.11 8.22
CA GLU A 65 -0.54 17.65 7.29
C GLU A 65 -0.14 16.22 7.65
N ILE A 66 -0.30 15.30 6.71
CA ILE A 66 0.23 13.93 6.81
C ILE A 66 1.58 13.89 6.10
N ARG A 67 2.64 13.64 6.87
CA ARG A 67 4.01 13.51 6.39
C ARG A 67 4.28 12.04 6.06
N ILE A 68 4.75 11.76 4.84
CA ILE A 68 5.00 10.40 4.36
C ILE A 68 6.48 10.23 3.97
N PRO A 69 7.17 9.18 4.47
CA PRO A 69 8.57 8.93 4.15
C PRO A 69 8.80 8.65 2.66
N THR A 70 9.82 9.29 2.10
CA THR A 70 10.32 9.04 0.75
C THR A 70 11.21 7.80 0.68
N ARG A 71 11.83 7.38 1.79
CA ARG A 71 12.66 6.16 1.81
C ARG A 71 11.85 4.93 1.37
N ALA A 72 12.44 4.11 0.50
CA ALA A 72 11.86 2.83 0.15
C ALA A 72 11.98 1.86 1.34
N TYR A 73 10.98 1.01 1.53
CA TYR A 73 11.02 -0.07 2.51
C TYR A 73 11.35 -1.37 1.79
N ASP A 74 12.15 -2.21 2.45
CA ASP A 74 12.40 -3.57 1.99
C ASP A 74 11.09 -4.33 1.83
N GLN A 75 11.01 -5.17 0.80
CA GLN A 75 9.81 -5.91 0.44
C GLN A 75 9.83 -7.31 1.11
N PRO A 76 9.11 -7.54 2.23
CA PRO A 76 8.98 -8.86 2.84
C PRO A 76 8.09 -9.82 2.04
N GLY A 77 8.69 -10.75 1.31
CA GLY A 77 7.98 -11.97 0.87
C GLY A 77 6.80 -11.71 -0.07
N THR A 78 6.85 -10.62 -0.85
CA THR A 78 5.94 -10.39 -1.98
C THR A 78 6.76 -10.23 -3.25
N ASP A 79 6.19 -10.56 -4.40
CA ASP A 79 6.81 -10.38 -5.73
C ASP A 79 6.17 -9.21 -6.52
N LEU A 80 5.52 -8.29 -5.81
CA LEU A 80 4.93 -7.10 -6.41
C LEU A 80 6.01 -6.25 -7.11
N PRO A 81 5.69 -5.65 -8.28
CA PRO A 81 6.57 -4.69 -8.92
C PRO A 81 6.92 -3.54 -7.95
N PRO A 82 8.18 -3.06 -7.91
CA PRO A 82 8.61 -2.06 -6.92
C PRO A 82 7.76 -0.79 -6.89
N ALA A 83 7.28 -0.30 -8.03
CA ALA A 83 6.41 0.87 -8.09
C ALA A 83 5.05 0.62 -7.40
N VAL A 84 4.48 -0.58 -7.59
CA VAL A 84 3.22 -1.02 -6.96
C VAL A 84 3.43 -1.23 -5.47
N TRP A 85 4.49 -1.95 -5.08
CA TRP A 85 4.89 -2.12 -3.67
C TRP A 85 4.98 -0.78 -2.95
N ASN A 86 5.78 0.15 -3.47
CA ASN A 86 5.97 1.46 -2.87
C ASN A 86 4.66 2.26 -2.76
N LYS A 87 3.75 2.10 -3.73
CA LYS A 87 2.41 2.68 -3.65
C LYS A 87 1.59 2.10 -2.52
N ARG A 88 1.54 0.78 -2.39
CA ARG A 88 0.76 0.13 -1.33
C ARG A 88 1.27 0.51 0.06
N VAL A 89 2.59 0.58 0.25
CA VAL A 89 3.19 1.08 1.50
C VAL A 89 2.79 2.52 1.80
N GLN A 90 2.90 3.45 0.83
CA GLN A 90 2.50 4.85 1.07
C GLN A 90 0.99 5.02 1.28
N VAL A 91 0.16 4.20 0.64
CA VAL A 91 -1.29 4.18 0.89
C VAL A 91 -1.57 3.65 2.29
N GLY A 92 -0.93 2.56 2.71
CA GLY A 92 -1.05 2.05 4.08
C GLY A 92 -0.67 3.10 5.12
N LEU A 93 0.49 3.76 4.93
CA LEU A 93 0.95 4.86 5.78
C LEU A 93 -0.06 6.01 5.82
N LEU A 94 -0.55 6.45 4.66
CA LEU A 94 -1.56 7.51 4.58
C LEU A 94 -2.80 7.16 5.40
N PHE A 95 -3.31 5.94 5.25
CA PHE A 95 -4.55 5.52 5.90
C PHE A 95 -4.39 5.26 7.40
N HIS A 96 -3.20 4.81 7.83
CA HIS A 96 -2.83 4.75 9.24
C HIS A 96 -2.88 6.15 9.88
N GLU A 97 -2.14 7.12 9.32
CA GLU A 97 -2.12 8.50 9.85
C GLU A 97 -3.47 9.20 9.74
N LEU A 98 -4.20 8.97 8.65
CA LEU A 98 -5.54 9.50 8.48
C LEU A 98 -6.50 8.98 9.55
N GLY A 99 -6.31 7.74 9.97
CA GLY A 99 -7.08 7.16 11.04
C GLY A 99 -6.85 7.85 12.38
N HIS A 100 -5.61 8.24 12.69
CA HIS A 100 -5.33 9.08 13.85
C HIS A 100 -6.01 10.45 13.77
N VAL A 101 -5.90 11.12 12.60
CA VAL A 101 -6.58 12.40 12.37
C VAL A 101 -8.09 12.33 12.63
N LEU A 102 -8.71 11.19 12.30
CA LEU A 102 -10.16 11.03 12.41
C LEU A 102 -10.62 10.52 13.77
N TYR A 103 -9.85 9.62 14.40
CA TYR A 103 -10.36 8.78 15.49
C TYR A 103 -9.56 8.88 16.79
N SER A 104 -8.34 9.41 16.78
CA SER A 104 -7.53 9.54 18.01
C SER A 104 -7.79 10.87 18.69
N ASP A 105 -7.87 10.85 20.03
CA ASP A 105 -8.04 12.06 20.83
C ASP A 105 -6.69 12.51 21.40
N PHE A 106 -5.96 13.29 20.60
CA PHE A 106 -4.65 13.80 21.00
C PHE A 106 -4.73 14.84 22.12
N ALA A 107 -5.82 15.61 22.21
CA ALA A 107 -5.98 16.59 23.28
C ALA A 107 -6.04 15.87 24.64
N ARG A 108 -6.91 14.87 24.77
CA ARG A 108 -7.02 14.06 25.99
C ARG A 108 -5.73 13.30 26.29
N PHE A 109 -5.06 12.79 25.26
CA PHE A 109 -3.77 12.12 25.41
C PHE A 109 -2.71 13.02 26.04
N HIS A 110 -2.58 14.27 25.57
CA HIS A 110 -1.61 15.21 26.12
C HIS A 110 -1.99 15.68 27.53
N GLU A 111 -3.28 15.93 27.80
CA GLU A 111 -3.75 16.23 29.16
C GLU A 111 -3.29 15.18 30.17
N LEU A 112 -3.46 13.89 29.85
CA LEU A 112 -2.98 12.82 30.73
C LEU A 112 -1.46 12.68 30.73
N LEU A 113 -0.82 12.92 29.59
CA LEU A 113 0.63 12.82 29.48
C LEU A 113 1.34 13.86 30.37
N ASP A 114 0.77 15.06 30.50
CA ASP A 114 1.29 16.13 31.36
C ASP A 114 1.25 15.75 32.85
N ASP A 115 0.32 14.89 33.25
CA ASP A 115 0.22 14.35 34.61
C ASP A 115 1.17 13.15 34.84
N VAL A 116 1.70 12.52 33.78
CA VAL A 116 2.65 11.40 33.89
C VAL A 116 4.06 11.90 34.17
N ARG A 117 4.69 11.37 35.22
CA ARG A 117 6.09 11.70 35.57
C ARG A 117 7.03 11.48 34.36
N PRO A 118 7.99 12.39 34.09
CA PRO A 118 8.83 12.35 32.88
C PRO A 118 9.55 11.03 32.61
N GLU A 119 9.95 10.30 33.65
CA GLU A 119 10.60 9.00 33.53
C GLU A 119 9.69 7.90 32.98
N TRP A 120 8.37 8.05 33.13
CA TRP A 120 7.36 7.08 32.70
C TRP A 120 6.63 7.49 31.42
N THR A 121 6.79 8.74 30.97
CA THR A 121 6.24 9.25 29.70
C THR A 121 6.52 8.32 28.51
N PRO A 122 7.73 7.75 28.32
CA PRO A 122 7.98 6.82 27.21
C PRO A 122 7.19 5.50 27.32
N VAL A 123 6.95 5.02 28.54
CA VAL A 123 6.20 3.79 28.80
C VAL A 123 4.73 4.00 28.47
N PHE A 124 4.13 5.08 28.99
CA PHE A 124 2.74 5.41 28.70
C PHE A 124 2.50 5.61 27.20
N ARG A 125 3.36 6.39 26.53
CA ARG A 125 3.33 6.57 25.07
C ARG A 125 3.39 5.24 24.31
N THR A 126 4.27 4.33 24.72
CA THR A 126 4.43 3.04 24.05
C THR A 126 3.17 2.17 24.17
N ILE A 127 2.55 2.16 25.36
CA ILE A 127 1.34 1.39 25.64
C ILE A 127 0.13 1.93 24.88
N TYR A 128 -0.06 3.26 24.89
CA TYR A 128 -1.16 3.91 24.19
C TYR A 128 -1.01 3.74 22.68
N ASN A 129 0.12 4.15 22.10
CA ASN A 129 0.30 4.13 20.64
C ASN A 129 0.13 2.70 20.08
N ALA A 130 0.74 1.69 20.70
CA ALA A 130 0.64 0.32 20.18
C ALA A 130 -0.81 -0.21 20.13
N ALA A 131 -1.64 0.19 21.09
CA ALA A 131 -3.05 -0.22 21.13
C ALA A 131 -3.92 0.68 20.24
N GLU A 132 -3.67 1.98 20.23
CA GLU A 132 -4.39 2.95 19.40
C GLU A 132 -4.17 2.65 17.91
N ASP A 133 -2.95 2.30 17.49
CA ASP A 133 -2.64 1.87 16.12
C ASP A 133 -3.52 0.66 15.73
N ALA A 134 -3.69 -0.31 16.62
CA ALA A 134 -4.53 -1.49 16.36
C ALA A 134 -6.01 -1.13 16.20
N VAL A 135 -6.52 -0.18 17.00
CA VAL A 135 -7.89 0.34 16.89
C VAL A 135 -8.07 1.09 15.58
N VAL A 136 -7.16 2.03 15.30
CA VAL A 136 -7.18 2.87 14.11
C VAL A 136 -7.12 2.03 12.84
N GLU A 137 -6.22 1.07 12.78
CA GLU A 137 -6.07 0.18 11.63
C GLU A 137 -7.31 -0.71 11.45
N THR A 138 -7.88 -1.24 12.54
CA THR A 138 -9.14 -1.98 12.50
C THR A 138 -10.27 -1.12 11.94
N GLN A 139 -10.46 0.08 12.49
CA GLN A 139 -11.50 1.02 12.08
C GLN A 139 -11.36 1.38 10.59
N ILE A 140 -10.15 1.77 10.16
CA ILE A 140 -9.87 2.22 8.80
C ILE A 140 -9.97 1.06 7.80
N ALA A 141 -9.50 -0.13 8.16
CA ALA A 141 -9.64 -1.33 7.32
C ALA A 141 -11.12 -1.64 7.07
N ASN A 142 -11.95 -1.56 8.12
CA ASN A 142 -13.39 -1.83 8.04
C ASN A 142 -14.12 -0.74 7.25
N GLU A 143 -13.75 0.53 7.41
CA GLU A 143 -14.44 1.65 6.77
C GLU A 143 -14.04 1.90 5.31
N PHE A 144 -12.77 1.72 4.94
CA PHE A 144 -12.23 2.19 3.66
C PHE A 144 -11.70 1.10 2.72
N ASN A 145 -11.84 -0.19 3.08
CA ASN A 145 -11.38 -1.33 2.26
C ASN A 145 -9.88 -1.23 1.90
N VAL A 146 -9.06 -0.87 2.89
CA VAL A 146 -7.59 -0.78 2.80
C VAL A 146 -6.88 -1.88 3.60
N THR A 147 -7.64 -2.91 4.01
CA THR A 147 -7.17 -4.05 4.79
C THR A 147 -5.87 -4.63 4.23
N ASN A 148 -5.81 -4.91 2.93
CA ASN A 148 -4.64 -5.54 2.33
C ASN A 148 -3.42 -4.61 2.32
N ASP A 149 -3.61 -3.29 2.31
CA ASP A 149 -2.50 -2.32 2.36
C ASP A 149 -1.96 -2.20 3.78
N LEU A 150 -2.84 -2.25 4.79
CA LEU A 150 -2.47 -2.25 6.21
C LEU A 150 -1.82 -3.57 6.65
N VAL A 151 -2.28 -4.72 6.16
CA VAL A 151 -1.63 -6.03 6.44
C VAL A 151 -0.23 -6.07 5.84
N LEU A 152 -0.08 -5.58 4.61
CA LEU A 152 1.23 -5.46 3.95
C LEU A 152 2.15 -4.51 4.73
N LEU A 153 1.63 -3.38 5.20
CA LEU A 153 2.38 -2.43 6.03
C LEU A 153 2.85 -3.07 7.35
N ASN A 154 1.95 -3.74 8.07
CA ASN A 154 2.25 -4.43 9.33
C ASN A 154 3.32 -5.51 9.15
N ARG A 155 3.22 -6.32 8.08
CA ARG A 155 4.26 -7.30 7.72
C ARG A 155 5.63 -6.65 7.49
N THR A 156 5.63 -5.49 6.83
CA THR A 156 6.85 -4.70 6.58
C THR A 156 7.47 -4.20 7.87
N PHE A 157 6.67 -3.62 8.76
CA PHE A 157 7.15 -3.12 10.05
C PHE A 157 7.59 -4.24 10.99
N ARG A 158 6.90 -5.39 10.97
CA ARG A 158 7.34 -6.59 11.69
C ARG A 158 8.73 -7.03 11.23
N LYS A 159 8.93 -7.24 9.91
CA LYS A 159 10.24 -7.66 9.38
C LYS A 159 11.33 -6.63 9.69
N LEU A 160 11.02 -5.34 9.54
CA LEU A 160 11.97 -4.27 9.84
C LEU A 160 12.37 -4.26 11.33
N ALA A 161 11.42 -4.46 12.24
CA ALA A 161 11.69 -4.58 13.67
C ALA A 161 12.58 -5.80 13.97
N GLU A 162 12.28 -6.96 13.38
CA GLU A 162 13.09 -8.18 13.53
C GLU A 162 14.51 -8.02 12.96
N ASP A 163 14.67 -7.39 11.80
CA ASP A 163 15.98 -7.12 11.19
C ASP A 163 16.82 -6.18 12.07
N ARG A 164 16.20 -5.15 12.65
CA ARG A 164 16.87 -4.23 13.58
C ARG A 164 17.30 -4.92 14.85
N HIS A 165 16.41 -5.73 15.42
CA HIS A 165 16.70 -6.49 16.62
C HIS A 165 17.87 -7.45 16.42
N ARG A 166 17.90 -8.14 15.27
CA ARG A 166 19.04 -8.98 14.87
C ARG A 166 20.34 -8.18 14.71
N ARG A 167 20.29 -6.99 14.10
CA ARG A 167 21.47 -6.11 13.97
C ARG A 167 21.95 -5.61 15.32
N PHE A 168 21.05 -5.24 16.22
CA PHE A 168 21.40 -4.83 17.58
C PHE A 168 22.09 -5.98 18.33
N ALA A 169 21.49 -7.18 18.33
CA ALA A 169 22.07 -8.36 18.97
C ALA A 169 23.46 -8.69 18.41
N ALA A 170 23.64 -8.59 17.09
CA ALA A 170 24.93 -8.80 16.43
C ALA A 170 25.99 -7.75 16.82
N LEU A 171 25.61 -6.48 16.98
CA LEU A 171 26.53 -5.40 17.35
C LEU A 171 27.07 -5.53 18.79
N PHE A 172 26.31 -6.14 19.68
CA PHE A 172 26.65 -6.28 21.10
C PHE A 172 27.05 -7.71 21.49
N GLU A 173 27.27 -8.60 20.51
CA GLU A 173 27.59 -10.02 20.73
C GLU A 173 26.59 -10.72 21.67
N LEU A 174 25.34 -10.26 21.67
CA LEU A 174 24.23 -10.86 22.42
C LEU A 174 23.73 -12.09 21.65
N GLY A 175 24.58 -13.10 21.56
CA GLY A 175 24.37 -14.40 20.91
C GLY A 175 25.35 -15.42 21.49
N PRO A 176 25.18 -16.73 21.26
CA PRO A 176 26.02 -17.72 21.91
C PRO A 176 27.48 -17.53 21.49
N ALA A 177 28.34 -17.21 22.45
CA ALA A 177 29.78 -17.33 22.29
C ALA A 177 30.16 -18.82 22.29
N THR A 178 29.86 -19.55 21.22
CA THR A 178 30.41 -20.90 21.04
C THR A 178 30.69 -21.16 19.58
N GLY A 179 31.99 -21.30 19.27
CA GLY A 179 32.45 -21.84 18.01
C GLY A 179 31.88 -23.24 17.73
N ALA A 180 31.95 -23.60 16.45
CA ALA A 180 31.52 -24.84 15.80
C ALA A 180 30.14 -24.81 15.12
N GLY A 181 30.17 -24.47 13.83
CA GLY A 181 29.67 -25.37 12.78
C GLY A 181 28.21 -25.29 12.34
N ALA A 182 27.33 -24.61 13.06
CA ALA A 182 26.00 -24.26 12.57
C ALA A 182 25.58 -22.96 13.27
N ASP A 183 25.34 -21.88 12.52
CA ASP A 183 24.90 -20.61 13.10
C ASP A 183 23.60 -20.85 13.90
N PRO A 184 23.63 -20.78 15.24
CA PRO A 184 22.40 -20.80 16.00
C PRO A 184 21.61 -19.53 15.64
N PRO A 185 20.26 -19.58 15.64
CA PRO A 185 19.45 -18.40 15.34
C PRO A 185 19.85 -17.27 16.29
N VAL A 186 20.14 -16.09 15.72
CA VAL A 186 20.49 -14.88 16.48
C VAL A 186 19.41 -14.65 17.54
N ARG A 187 19.77 -14.73 18.81
CA ARG A 187 18.84 -14.56 19.93
C ARG A 187 18.40 -13.10 19.99
N GLY A 188 17.11 -12.87 19.85
CA GLY A 188 16.54 -11.56 20.13
C GLY A 188 16.40 -11.37 21.63
N GLU A 189 17.06 -10.37 22.21
CA GLU A 189 16.93 -10.01 23.62
C GLU A 189 16.02 -8.78 23.79
N TYR A 190 14.90 -8.92 24.47
CA TYR A 190 13.86 -7.89 24.63
C TYR A 190 13.77 -7.41 26.07
N THR A 191 13.48 -6.14 26.28
CA THR A 191 13.06 -5.62 27.59
C THR A 191 11.61 -6.00 27.88
N VAL A 192 11.18 -5.94 29.14
CA VAL A 192 9.76 -6.16 29.50
C VAL A 192 8.85 -5.18 28.75
N LEU A 193 9.24 -3.91 28.60
CA LEU A 193 8.47 -2.93 27.81
C LEU A 193 8.32 -3.33 26.33
N GLU A 194 9.39 -3.81 25.70
CA GLU A 194 9.34 -4.27 24.31
C GLU A 194 8.50 -5.54 24.15
N GLY A 195 8.61 -6.48 25.10
CA GLY A 195 7.75 -7.65 25.14
C GLY A 195 6.27 -7.29 25.29
N LEU A 196 5.96 -6.30 26.14
CA LEU A 196 4.60 -5.78 26.27
C LEU A 196 4.10 -5.15 24.96
N LYS A 197 4.93 -4.32 24.31
CA LYS A 197 4.61 -3.74 23.00
C LYS A 197 4.33 -4.82 21.95
N VAL A 198 5.16 -5.85 21.89
CA VAL A 198 4.94 -7.01 21.00
C VAL A 198 3.63 -7.69 21.34
N GLY A 199 3.33 -7.87 22.62
CA GLY A 199 2.08 -8.45 23.11
C GLY A 199 0.83 -7.68 22.68
N ILE A 200 0.88 -6.34 22.74
CA ILE A 200 -0.20 -5.47 22.26
C ILE A 200 -0.37 -5.62 20.75
N LEU A 201 0.71 -5.53 19.98
CA LEU A 201 0.68 -5.59 18.52
C LEU A 201 0.20 -6.96 18.00
N ASP A 202 0.64 -8.06 18.60
CA ASP A 202 0.28 -9.42 18.21
C ASP A 202 -1.20 -9.76 18.50
N ARG A 203 -1.87 -8.97 19.35
CA ARG A 203 -3.30 -9.06 19.68
C ARG A 203 -4.15 -7.98 19.00
N GLY A 204 -3.49 -7.05 18.32
CA GLY A 204 -4.10 -5.86 17.75
C GLY A 204 -4.72 -6.11 16.38
N PHE A 205 -4.29 -5.36 15.36
CA PHE A 205 -4.84 -5.46 14.01
C PHE A 205 -4.49 -6.77 13.29
N THR A 206 -3.29 -7.31 13.52
CA THR A 206 -2.89 -8.61 12.96
C THR A 206 -2.45 -9.56 14.05
N ARG A 207 -2.93 -10.81 14.00
CA ARG A 207 -2.46 -11.86 14.90
C ARG A 207 -0.98 -12.19 14.68
N GLY A 208 -0.23 -12.24 15.77
CA GLY A 208 1.17 -12.67 15.81
C GLY A 208 1.43 -13.73 16.88
N ASP A 209 2.57 -14.39 16.75
CA ASP A 209 3.08 -15.47 17.60
C ASP A 209 4.27 -15.04 18.47
N ARG A 210 4.83 -13.85 18.24
CA ARG A 210 6.08 -13.40 18.85
C ARG A 210 5.96 -13.24 20.36
N PHE A 211 4.81 -12.81 20.86
CA PHE A 211 4.59 -12.75 22.31
C PHE A 211 4.60 -14.13 22.95
N ALA A 212 3.99 -15.13 22.30
CA ALA A 212 4.01 -16.50 22.81
C ALA A 212 5.42 -17.08 22.81
N GLU A 213 6.19 -16.84 21.75
CA GLU A 213 7.62 -17.18 21.67
C GLU A 213 8.44 -16.47 22.77
N LEU A 214 8.10 -15.22 23.14
CA LEU A 214 8.81 -14.48 24.18
C LEU A 214 8.58 -15.01 25.61
N VAL A 215 7.40 -15.57 25.88
CA VAL A 215 7.05 -16.08 27.22
C VAL A 215 7.34 -17.58 27.38
N ASP A 216 7.63 -18.27 26.28
CA ASP A 216 8.04 -19.68 26.26
C ASP A 216 9.52 -19.81 26.63
N PRO A 217 9.86 -20.38 27.80
CA PRO A 217 11.25 -20.58 28.21
C PRO A 217 12.00 -21.60 27.34
N ALA A 218 11.30 -22.39 26.52
CA ALA A 218 11.89 -23.36 25.60
C ALA A 218 12.24 -22.76 24.23
N ASP A 219 11.76 -21.55 23.90
CA ASP A 219 12.04 -20.90 22.62
C ASP A 219 13.49 -20.37 22.59
N PRO A 220 14.35 -20.84 21.67
CA PRO A 220 15.75 -20.42 21.62
C PRO A 220 15.96 -19.14 20.81
N THR A 221 14.92 -18.58 20.18
CA THR A 221 14.99 -17.47 19.23
C THR A 221 14.77 -16.11 19.88
N ARG A 222 13.97 -16.05 20.96
CA ARG A 222 13.59 -14.81 21.65
C ARG A 222 13.64 -15.00 23.15
N GLN A 223 14.19 -14.02 23.87
CA GLN A 223 14.28 -14.04 25.32
C GLN A 223 14.04 -12.64 25.90
N VAL A 224 13.45 -12.59 27.09
CA VAL A 224 13.38 -11.35 27.87
C VAL A 224 14.68 -11.20 28.65
N ARG A 225 15.27 -10.00 28.61
CA ARG A 225 16.51 -9.66 29.32
C ARG A 225 16.38 -9.99 30.81
N ASP A 226 17.46 -10.52 31.38
CA ASP A 226 17.55 -10.96 32.78
C ASP A 226 16.54 -12.06 33.18
N GLY A 227 15.97 -12.80 32.21
CA GLY A 227 15.00 -13.86 32.48
C GLY A 227 13.71 -13.32 33.11
N ARG A 228 13.27 -12.13 32.67
CA ARG A 228 12.09 -11.42 33.21
C ARG A 228 10.79 -11.71 32.47
N GLU A 229 10.73 -12.84 31.77
CA GLU A 229 9.50 -13.26 31.09
C GLU A 229 8.39 -13.65 32.09
N ASP A 230 8.73 -13.88 33.37
CA ASP A 230 7.78 -13.99 34.48
C ASP A 230 6.82 -12.80 34.55
N VAL A 231 7.35 -11.58 34.42
CA VAL A 231 6.55 -10.34 34.46
C VAL A 231 5.59 -10.26 33.28
N LEU A 232 6.01 -10.71 32.09
CA LEU A 232 5.13 -10.75 30.91
C LEU A 232 4.01 -11.76 31.07
N ARG A 233 4.30 -12.95 31.63
CA ARG A 233 3.27 -13.98 31.93
C ARG A 233 2.26 -13.46 32.96
N GLU A 234 2.72 -12.72 33.97
CA GLU A 234 1.83 -12.11 34.97
C GLU A 234 0.94 -11.01 34.37
N LEU A 235 1.45 -10.22 33.44
CA LEU A 235 0.71 -9.15 32.76
C LEU A 235 -0.21 -9.66 31.65
N GLU A 236 0.00 -10.88 31.14
CA GLU A 236 -0.72 -11.43 29.99
C GLU A 236 -2.26 -11.33 30.12
N PRO A 237 -2.91 -11.70 31.25
CA PRO A 237 -4.37 -11.59 31.36
C PRO A 237 -4.86 -10.14 31.32
N ALA A 238 -4.12 -9.22 31.93
CA ALA A 238 -4.45 -7.79 31.90
C ALA A 238 -4.25 -7.19 30.51
N LEU A 239 -3.23 -7.67 29.79
CA LEU A 239 -2.97 -7.33 28.39
C LEU A 239 -4.11 -7.81 27.47
N ASP A 240 -4.58 -9.06 27.65
CA ASP A 240 -5.70 -9.60 26.87
C ASP A 240 -6.96 -8.72 27.02
N GLU A 241 -7.34 -8.37 28.26
CA GLU A 241 -8.50 -7.52 28.52
C GLU A 241 -8.27 -6.08 28.03
N TYR A 242 -7.06 -5.53 28.18
CA TYR A 242 -6.73 -4.19 27.70
C TYR A 242 -6.93 -4.06 26.18
N VAL A 243 -6.34 -4.98 25.41
CA VAL A 243 -6.44 -4.93 23.93
C VAL A 243 -7.88 -5.17 23.48
N ALA A 244 -8.59 -6.12 24.09
CA ALA A 244 -10.00 -6.36 23.78
C ALA A 244 -10.88 -5.14 24.08
N THR A 245 -10.63 -4.46 25.21
CA THR A 245 -11.37 -3.25 25.60
C THR A 245 -11.07 -2.09 24.64
N MET A 246 -9.79 -1.88 24.29
CA MET A 246 -9.39 -0.86 23.31
C MET A 246 -10.04 -1.09 21.93
N LEU A 247 -10.02 -2.34 21.44
CA LEU A 247 -10.62 -2.71 20.16
C LEU A 247 -12.14 -2.55 20.12
N ALA A 248 -12.81 -2.52 21.28
CA ALA A 248 -14.27 -2.37 21.37
C ALA A 248 -14.73 -0.95 21.69
N GLU A 249 -13.84 -0.05 22.14
CA GLU A 249 -14.20 1.30 22.58
C GLU A 249 -14.17 2.30 21.42
N PRO A 250 -15.35 2.77 20.93
CA PRO A 250 -15.41 3.73 19.82
C PRO A 250 -14.94 5.15 20.19
N ASP A 251 -14.98 5.55 21.46
CA ASP A 251 -14.67 6.91 21.89
C ASP A 251 -13.16 7.11 22.14
N GLY A 252 -12.56 8.08 21.43
CA GLY A 252 -11.13 8.36 21.57
C GLY A 252 -10.72 8.83 22.97
N VAL A 253 -11.59 9.58 23.66
CA VAL A 253 -11.34 10.06 25.02
C VAL A 253 -11.30 8.88 25.99
N GLU A 254 -12.29 7.99 25.92
CA GLU A 254 -12.36 6.81 26.78
C GLU A 254 -11.20 5.85 26.53
N ARG A 255 -10.74 5.70 25.27
CA ARG A 255 -9.55 4.91 24.94
C ARG A 255 -8.28 5.42 25.61
N VAL A 256 -8.10 6.74 25.67
CA VAL A 256 -6.98 7.34 26.41
C VAL A 256 -7.07 7.01 27.91
N ASP A 257 -8.26 7.10 28.50
CA ASP A 257 -8.48 6.76 29.91
C ASP A 257 -8.29 5.25 30.20
N ILE A 258 -8.68 4.38 29.27
CA ILE A 258 -8.40 2.92 29.32
C ILE A 258 -6.89 2.67 29.33
N ALA A 259 -6.15 3.32 28.43
CA ALA A 259 -4.70 3.21 28.35
C ALA A 259 -4.02 3.71 29.63
N ALA A 260 -4.50 4.80 30.23
CA ALA A 260 -3.96 5.30 31.49
C ALA A 260 -4.15 4.30 32.64
N ARG A 261 -5.34 3.69 32.77
CA ARG A 261 -5.58 2.64 33.78
C ARG A 261 -4.67 1.44 33.60
N PHE A 262 -4.48 0.98 32.36
CA PHE A 262 -3.58 -0.14 32.08
C PHE A 262 -2.11 0.24 32.32
N PHE A 263 -1.71 1.46 31.95
CA PHE A 263 -0.37 1.98 32.22
C PHE A 263 -0.04 2.00 33.71
N GLU A 264 -0.96 2.45 34.58
CA GLU A 264 -0.74 2.43 36.03
C GLU A 264 -0.48 0.99 36.53
N HIS A 265 -1.25 0.01 36.03
CA HIS A 265 -1.05 -1.40 36.36
C HIS A 265 0.31 -1.93 35.91
N VAL A 266 0.74 -1.56 34.69
CA VAL A 266 2.06 -1.93 34.15
C VAL A 266 3.18 -1.25 34.93
N ARG A 267 3.04 0.03 35.25
CA ARG A 267 4.02 0.82 36.00
C ARG A 267 4.33 0.16 37.35
N ASP A 268 3.30 -0.29 38.07
CA ASP A 268 3.46 -0.94 39.37
C ASP A 268 4.28 -2.26 39.27
N ARG A 269 4.32 -2.90 38.09
CA ARG A 269 5.17 -4.08 37.82
C ARG A 269 6.54 -3.75 37.27
N LEU A 270 6.69 -2.62 36.59
CA LEU A 270 7.97 -2.17 36.05
C LEU A 270 8.82 -1.39 37.06
N ASP A 271 8.21 -0.70 38.02
CA ASP A 271 8.90 0.13 39.04
C ASP A 271 9.93 -0.65 39.88
N PRO A 272 9.67 -1.91 40.29
CA PRO A 272 10.66 -2.71 41.02
C PRO A 272 11.82 -3.23 40.14
N LEU A 273 11.74 -3.06 38.82
CA LEU A 273 12.71 -3.62 37.88
C LEU A 273 13.88 -2.66 37.63
N PRO A 274 15.06 -3.18 37.24
CA PRO A 274 16.14 -2.32 36.77
C PRO A 274 15.69 -1.41 35.63
N ALA A 275 16.22 -0.19 35.58
CA ALA A 275 15.72 0.83 34.66
C ALA A 275 15.84 0.49 33.17
N ILE A 276 16.69 -0.48 32.84
CA ILE A 276 16.81 -1.01 31.49
C ILE A 276 15.52 -1.71 31.01
N GLN A 277 14.69 -2.24 31.91
CA GLN A 277 13.48 -3.01 31.56
C GLN A 277 12.30 -2.13 31.12
N HIS A 278 12.34 -0.85 31.44
CA HIS A 278 11.32 0.14 31.04
C HIS A 278 11.84 1.14 29.99
N ARG A 279 12.99 0.87 29.37
CA ARG A 279 13.55 1.68 28.27
C ARG A 279 13.56 0.84 27.00
N PRO A 280 13.02 1.35 25.88
CA PRO A 280 13.17 0.67 24.60
C PRO A 280 14.66 0.63 24.21
N VAL A 281 15.12 -0.52 23.71
CA VAL A 281 16.47 -0.75 23.21
C VAL A 281 16.64 -0.16 21.82
N ASP A 282 15.57 -0.14 21.03
CA ASP A 282 15.50 0.57 19.75
C ASP A 282 14.13 1.25 19.57
N GLN A 283 14.12 2.51 19.16
CA GLN A 283 12.91 3.25 18.83
C GLN A 283 12.76 3.32 17.31
N MET A 284 11.78 2.60 16.75
CA MET A 284 11.21 3.04 15.48
C MET A 284 10.56 4.41 15.72
N VAL A 285 11.07 5.44 15.06
CA VAL A 285 10.39 6.72 14.88
C VAL A 285 9.34 6.53 13.78
N VAL A 286 8.23 5.88 14.13
CA VAL A 286 6.92 6.23 13.58
C VAL A 286 6.23 6.82 14.79
N ARG A 287 6.32 8.14 14.87
CA ARG A 287 5.76 8.92 15.96
C ARG A 287 4.66 9.73 15.31
N PRO A 288 3.42 9.71 15.80
CA PRO A 288 2.70 10.97 15.92
C PRO A 288 3.65 11.89 16.69
N GLN A 289 4.39 12.75 15.98
CA GLN A 289 5.22 13.75 16.64
C GLN A 289 4.27 14.72 17.33
N ASP A 290 4.69 15.19 18.50
CA ASP A 290 3.97 16.10 19.39
C ASP A 290 3.38 17.25 18.55
N ALA A 291 2.12 17.08 18.15
CA ALA A 291 1.39 18.11 17.45
C ALA A 291 0.81 19.01 18.54
N ASP A 292 1.07 20.31 18.42
CA ASP A 292 0.79 21.29 19.46
C ASP A 292 -0.67 21.19 19.94
N THR A 293 -0.80 21.22 21.27
CA THR A 293 -1.93 20.76 22.08
C THR A 293 -3.27 21.44 21.82
N ASP A 294 -3.29 22.58 21.13
CA ASP A 294 -4.46 23.47 21.09
C ASP A 294 -5.36 23.32 19.85
N THR A 295 -5.09 22.37 18.94
CA THR A 295 -5.67 22.48 17.59
C THR A 295 -6.21 21.20 16.94
N PHE A 296 -6.19 20.05 17.61
CA PHE A 296 -6.94 18.90 17.10
C PHE A 296 -8.44 19.13 17.32
N GLY A 297 -9.23 18.96 16.26
CA GLY A 297 -10.69 18.92 16.35
C GLY A 297 -11.16 17.74 17.21
N ALA A 298 -12.43 17.76 17.60
CA ALA A 298 -13.02 16.67 18.39
C ALA A 298 -12.90 15.33 17.65
N SER A 299 -12.31 14.33 18.30
CA SER A 299 -12.18 12.98 17.75
C SER A 299 -13.56 12.40 17.36
N ARG A 300 -13.65 11.75 16.19
CA ARG A 300 -14.87 11.04 15.80
C ARG A 300 -14.94 9.69 16.51
N ARG A 301 -16.16 9.22 16.76
CA ARG A 301 -16.38 7.84 17.23
C ARG A 301 -16.01 6.83 16.14
N ALA A 302 -15.22 5.82 16.50
CA ALA A 302 -14.82 4.70 15.65
C ALA A 302 -15.93 3.63 15.60
N THR A 303 -16.96 3.85 14.76
CA THR A 303 -18.19 3.04 14.78
C THR A 303 -18.11 1.73 13.97
N ALA A 304 -16.98 1.42 13.35
CA ALA A 304 -16.78 0.19 12.57
C ALA A 304 -15.91 -0.83 13.31
N LEU A 305 -15.66 -0.59 14.60
CA LEU A 305 -15.00 -1.52 15.51
C LEU A 305 -15.89 -2.72 15.87
N PRO A 306 -15.30 -3.85 16.28
CA PRO A 306 -16.04 -4.97 16.86
C PRO A 306 -16.74 -4.58 18.16
N ASP A 307 -17.79 -5.32 18.53
CA ASP A 307 -18.35 -5.20 19.88
C ASP A 307 -17.45 -5.89 20.93
N SER A 308 -17.75 -5.68 22.20
CA SER A 308 -16.93 -6.19 23.31
C SER A 308 -16.85 -7.72 23.38
N GLU A 309 -17.87 -8.45 22.91
CA GLU A 309 -17.84 -9.91 22.88
C GLU A 309 -16.93 -10.41 21.76
N GLN A 310 -17.10 -9.84 20.57
CA GLN A 310 -16.29 -10.13 19.38
C GLN A 310 -14.81 -9.78 19.59
N ALA A 311 -14.51 -8.65 20.23
CA ALA A 311 -13.14 -8.25 20.53
C ALA A 311 -12.46 -9.22 21.50
N ARG A 312 -13.16 -9.65 22.57
CA ARG A 312 -12.65 -10.64 23.52
C ARG A 312 -12.44 -12.00 22.89
N GLU A 313 -13.40 -12.46 22.08
CA GLU A 313 -13.25 -13.71 21.32
C GLU A 313 -12.05 -13.62 20.37
N TYR A 314 -11.88 -12.50 19.67
CA TYR A 314 -10.75 -12.30 18.78
C TYR A 314 -9.40 -12.40 19.49
N VAL A 315 -9.24 -11.76 20.65
CA VAL A 315 -7.99 -11.80 21.44
C VAL A 315 -7.76 -13.20 22.01
N ARG A 316 -8.80 -13.83 22.58
CA ARG A 316 -8.73 -15.19 23.15
C ARG A 316 -8.32 -16.23 22.11
N ASP A 317 -8.98 -16.23 20.95
CA ASP A 317 -8.70 -17.17 19.86
C ASP A 317 -7.26 -17.01 19.34
N GLY A 318 -6.75 -15.76 19.30
CA GLY A 318 -5.36 -15.49 18.95
C GLY A 318 -4.38 -16.14 19.92
N ARG A 319 -4.64 -15.99 21.23
CA ARG A 319 -3.85 -16.61 22.30
C ARG A 319 -3.89 -18.13 22.25
N GLU A 320 -5.08 -18.73 22.11
CA GLU A 320 -5.23 -20.18 22.05
C GLU A 320 -4.45 -20.76 20.85
N ARG A 321 -4.56 -20.14 19.66
CA ARG A 321 -3.78 -20.58 18.50
C ARG A 321 -2.27 -20.48 18.72
N ALA A 322 -1.80 -19.39 19.33
CA ALA A 322 -0.38 -19.22 19.62
C ALA A 322 0.14 -20.29 20.60
N ALA A 323 -0.66 -20.64 21.62
CA ALA A 323 -0.32 -21.72 22.55
C ALA A 323 -0.25 -23.11 21.87
N HIS A 324 -1.10 -23.37 20.87
CA HIS A 324 -1.08 -24.64 20.11
C HIS A 324 0.09 -24.68 19.11
N ALA A 325 0.47 -23.55 18.52
CA ALA A 325 1.62 -23.45 17.63
C ALA A 325 2.96 -23.72 18.35
N GLY A 326 3.06 -23.38 19.64
CA GLY A 326 4.22 -23.69 20.48
C GLY A 326 4.33 -25.16 20.91
N ALA A 327 3.22 -25.92 20.89
CA ALA A 327 3.21 -27.34 21.28
C ALA A 327 3.65 -28.28 20.14
N ASP A 328 3.37 -27.91 18.89
CA ASP A 328 3.80 -28.65 17.71
C ASP A 328 5.14 -28.12 17.20
N GLY A 329 6.22 -28.58 17.85
CA GLY A 329 7.59 -28.27 17.46
C GLY A 329 7.85 -28.48 15.96
N ALA A 330 8.38 -27.43 15.31
CA ALA A 330 9.03 -27.47 14.00
C ALA A 330 8.30 -28.26 12.91
N SER A 331 7.19 -27.72 12.39
CA SER A 331 6.66 -28.17 11.09
C SER A 331 6.91 -27.10 10.02
N THR A 332 7.93 -27.39 9.22
CA THR A 332 8.33 -26.82 7.93
C THR A 332 7.41 -25.78 7.30
N ALA A 333 7.99 -24.62 7.00
CA ALA A 333 7.51 -23.67 6.01
C ALA A 333 7.18 -24.40 4.69
N SER A 334 5.89 -24.69 4.47
CA SER A 334 5.38 -25.11 3.18
C SER A 334 5.40 -23.90 2.25
N THR A 335 6.53 -23.73 1.59
CA THR A 335 6.69 -22.81 0.47
C THR A 335 6.04 -23.46 -0.74
N THR A 336 4.72 -23.34 -0.88
CA THR A 336 4.03 -23.64 -2.13
C THR A 336 3.81 -22.34 -2.88
N GLY A 337 4.70 -22.07 -3.84
CA GLY A 337 4.47 -21.10 -4.89
C GLY A 337 3.30 -21.55 -5.77
N GLY A 338 2.38 -20.61 -6.03
CA GLY A 338 1.21 -20.82 -6.87
C GLY A 338 0.28 -19.61 -6.79
N ASP A 339 0.31 -18.78 -7.82
CA ASP A 339 -0.52 -17.60 -8.06
C ASP A 339 -1.99 -17.74 -7.60
N ALA A 340 -2.37 -16.96 -6.59
CA ALA A 340 -3.68 -16.29 -6.42
C ALA A 340 -3.73 -15.56 -5.06
N ASP A 341 -2.93 -14.51 -4.94
CA ASP A 341 -2.81 -13.65 -3.77
C ASP A 341 -4.05 -12.73 -3.65
N THR A 342 -5.17 -13.20 -3.08
CA THR A 342 -6.32 -12.33 -2.70
C THR A 342 -7.20 -12.82 -1.52
N ASP A 343 -6.85 -13.89 -0.81
CA ASP A 343 -7.61 -14.34 0.36
C ASP A 343 -6.65 -14.76 1.48
N GLU A 344 -5.72 -13.85 1.83
CA GLU A 344 -4.96 -13.98 3.08
C GLU A 344 -5.97 -14.14 4.23
N ASP A 345 -5.75 -15.19 5.02
CA ASP A 345 -6.62 -15.71 6.07
C ASP A 345 -7.21 -14.58 6.96
N ARG A 346 -8.39 -14.08 6.57
CA ARG A 346 -9.14 -13.05 7.33
C ARG A 346 -9.42 -13.46 8.76
N SER A 347 -9.29 -14.75 9.10
CA SER A 347 -9.39 -15.20 10.49
C SER A 347 -8.29 -14.61 11.38
N ARG A 348 -7.28 -13.94 10.83
CA ARG A 348 -6.24 -13.23 11.59
C ARG A 348 -6.54 -11.75 11.87
N LEU A 349 -7.64 -11.22 11.34
CA LEU A 349 -8.01 -9.81 11.50
C LEU A 349 -9.20 -9.66 12.46
N PRO A 350 -9.26 -8.55 13.23
CA PRO A 350 -10.42 -8.26 14.05
C PRO A 350 -11.71 -8.22 13.21
N PRO A 351 -12.84 -8.73 13.74
CA PRO A 351 -14.11 -8.64 13.04
C PRO A 351 -14.54 -7.19 12.86
N GLY A 352 -15.28 -6.93 11.79
CA GLY A 352 -15.69 -5.59 11.39
C GLY A 352 -17.08 -5.59 10.78
N ALA A 353 -17.95 -4.71 11.28
CA ALA A 353 -19.36 -4.67 10.94
C ALA A 353 -19.68 -4.07 9.55
N VAL A 354 -18.81 -4.24 8.56
CA VAL A 354 -19.14 -3.78 7.21
C VAL A 354 -19.59 -4.94 6.36
N ALA A 355 -20.91 -4.99 6.18
CA ALA A 355 -21.52 -5.75 5.11
C ALA A 355 -20.83 -5.31 3.80
N GLN A 356 -19.96 -6.16 3.26
CA GLN A 356 -19.21 -5.94 2.01
C GLN A 356 -20.11 -5.44 0.87
N ARG A 357 -21.42 -5.68 0.96
CA ARG A 357 -22.45 -5.21 0.05
C ARG A 357 -22.60 -3.68 0.04
N GLU A 358 -22.59 -3.01 1.17
CA GLU A 358 -22.75 -1.55 1.27
C GLU A 358 -21.52 -0.81 0.76
N LEU A 359 -20.32 -1.29 1.12
CA LEU A 359 -19.05 -0.80 0.55
C LEU A 359 -18.99 -1.01 -0.96
N ARG A 360 -19.36 -2.20 -1.46
CA ARG A 360 -19.45 -2.45 -2.91
C ARG A 360 -20.47 -1.54 -3.59
N GLN A 361 -21.56 -1.18 -2.93
CA GLN A 361 -22.58 -0.28 -3.47
C GLN A 361 -22.07 1.17 -3.53
N ARG A 362 -21.40 1.67 -2.49
CA ARG A 362 -20.75 2.99 -2.47
C ARG A 362 -19.59 3.08 -3.46
N ALA A 363 -18.73 2.05 -3.54
CA ALA A 363 -17.65 1.97 -4.51
C ALA A 363 -18.16 1.92 -5.96
N ARG A 364 -19.28 1.24 -6.23
CA ARG A 364 -19.95 1.27 -7.55
C ARG A 364 -20.49 2.65 -7.90
N GLN A 365 -21.09 3.35 -6.93
CA GLN A 365 -21.57 4.72 -7.14
C GLN A 365 -20.41 5.70 -7.39
N ALA A 366 -19.33 5.63 -6.62
CA ALA A 366 -18.13 6.44 -6.82
C ALA A 366 -17.40 6.11 -8.14
N GLY A 367 -17.28 4.82 -8.46
CA GLY A 367 -16.70 4.33 -9.72
C GLY A 367 -17.47 4.82 -10.95
N ASN A 368 -18.80 4.89 -10.89
CA ASN A 368 -19.62 5.43 -11.98
C ASN A 368 -19.42 6.95 -12.18
N VAL A 369 -19.13 7.71 -11.12
CA VAL A 369 -18.82 9.15 -11.20
C VAL A 369 -17.40 9.38 -11.72
N ALA A 370 -16.43 8.56 -11.31
CA ALA A 370 -15.05 8.60 -11.82
C ALA A 370 -14.97 8.22 -13.31
N ARG A 371 -15.72 7.19 -13.73
CA ARG A 371 -15.77 6.72 -15.12
C ARG A 371 -16.35 7.77 -16.09
N ARG A 372 -17.36 8.53 -15.63
CA ARG A 372 -17.91 9.68 -16.38
C ARG A 372 -16.92 10.85 -16.54
N ARG A 373 -15.93 10.98 -15.64
CA ARG A 373 -14.86 11.99 -15.75
C ARG A 373 -13.65 11.49 -16.53
N SER A 374 -13.32 10.20 -16.50
CA SER A 374 -12.22 9.61 -17.28
C SER A 374 -12.50 9.54 -18.78
N ASP A 375 -13.77 9.48 -19.18
CA ASP A 375 -14.16 9.48 -20.60
C ASP A 375 -13.86 10.82 -21.31
N GLN A 376 -13.43 11.86 -20.58
CA GLN A 376 -13.07 13.16 -21.16
C GLN A 376 -11.58 13.52 -21.08
N SER A 377 -10.69 12.72 -20.48
CA SER A 377 -9.26 13.08 -20.44
C SER A 377 -8.33 11.91 -20.08
N THR A 378 -7.34 11.69 -20.96
CA THR A 378 -6.12 10.84 -20.87
C THR A 378 -6.30 9.31 -20.88
N ALA A 379 -5.89 8.68 -21.99
CA ALA A 379 -5.58 7.25 -22.01
C ALA A 379 -4.42 6.98 -21.04
N THR A 380 -4.62 6.10 -20.06
CA THR A 380 -3.57 5.73 -19.10
C THR A 380 -2.45 4.97 -19.79
N LEU A 381 -1.21 5.08 -19.29
CA LEU A 381 -0.07 4.31 -19.81
C LEU A 381 -0.31 2.80 -19.73
N GLU A 382 -1.08 2.36 -18.73
CA GLU A 382 -1.54 0.98 -18.58
C GLU A 382 -2.44 0.55 -19.75
N ALA A 383 -3.42 1.37 -20.14
CA ALA A 383 -4.30 1.05 -21.27
C ALA A 383 -3.50 0.94 -22.57
N ALA A 384 -2.57 1.87 -22.80
CA ALA A 384 -1.65 1.80 -23.93
C ALA A 384 -0.77 0.54 -23.88
N ALA A 385 -0.22 0.19 -22.71
CA ALA A 385 0.63 -0.98 -22.53
C ALA A 385 -0.14 -2.31 -22.68
N LYS A 386 -1.40 -2.36 -22.26
CA LYS A 386 -2.32 -3.50 -22.52
C LYS A 386 -2.58 -3.68 -24.01
N SER A 387 -2.80 -2.59 -24.76
CA SER A 387 -2.90 -2.65 -26.21
C SER A 387 -1.60 -3.11 -26.87
N LEU A 388 -0.43 -2.67 -26.38
CA LEU A 388 0.87 -3.14 -26.87
C LEU A 388 1.10 -4.62 -26.56
N ARG A 389 0.72 -5.13 -25.39
CA ARG A 389 0.78 -6.57 -25.09
C ARG A 389 -0.12 -7.39 -26.01
N GLN A 390 -1.33 -6.90 -26.29
CA GLN A 390 -2.23 -7.56 -27.24
C GLN A 390 -1.64 -7.59 -28.65
N PHE A 391 -0.94 -6.53 -29.07
CA PHE A 391 -0.22 -6.48 -30.32
C PHE A 391 0.95 -7.49 -30.39
N VAL A 392 1.71 -7.65 -29.30
CA VAL A 392 2.80 -8.65 -29.19
C VAL A 392 2.25 -10.10 -29.21
N ARG A 393 1.07 -10.32 -28.62
CA ARG A 393 0.40 -11.64 -28.65
C ARG A 393 -0.17 -12.01 -30.02
N ASP A 394 -0.35 -11.05 -30.92
CA ASP A 394 -0.85 -11.32 -32.25
C ASP A 394 0.30 -11.88 -33.11
N GLU A 395 0.25 -13.20 -33.33
CA GLU A 395 1.22 -13.96 -34.14
C GLU A 395 1.40 -13.40 -35.56
N SER A 396 0.43 -12.65 -36.08
CA SER A 396 0.51 -12.04 -37.41
C SER A 396 1.46 -10.85 -37.48
N THR A 397 1.86 -10.29 -36.33
CA THR A 397 2.73 -9.10 -36.25
C THR A 397 4.21 -9.44 -36.33
N GLY A 398 4.61 -10.66 -35.92
CA GLY A 398 6.01 -11.08 -35.84
C GLY A 398 6.85 -10.28 -34.82
N VAL A 399 6.22 -9.56 -33.90
CA VAL A 399 6.88 -8.76 -32.87
C VAL A 399 6.91 -9.53 -31.56
N GLU A 400 8.10 -9.95 -31.12
CA GLU A 400 8.27 -10.77 -29.91
C GLU A 400 8.28 -9.96 -28.61
N ARG A 401 8.69 -8.67 -28.67
CA ARG A 401 8.81 -7.80 -27.49
C ARG A 401 8.77 -6.32 -27.85
N ILE A 402 8.27 -5.49 -26.93
CA ILE A 402 8.25 -4.03 -27.06
C ILE A 402 8.93 -3.38 -25.87
N GLY A 403 9.93 -2.52 -26.11
CA GLY A 403 10.58 -1.73 -25.06
C GLY A 403 9.86 -0.40 -24.82
N ILE A 404 9.45 -0.16 -23.57
CA ILE A 404 8.95 1.14 -23.09
C ILE A 404 10.10 1.82 -22.33
N GLY A 405 10.58 2.93 -22.87
CA GLY A 405 11.62 3.75 -22.23
C GLY A 405 11.04 4.67 -21.17
N GLU A 406 11.76 4.85 -20.07
CA GLU A 406 11.43 5.83 -19.04
C GLU A 406 11.68 7.25 -19.57
N LYS A 407 10.83 8.18 -19.14
CA LYS A 407 11.04 9.61 -19.40
C LYS A 407 12.23 10.04 -18.52
N SER A 408 13.36 10.41 -19.11
CA SER A 408 14.43 11.06 -18.34
C SER A 408 14.13 12.56 -18.27
N ASP A 409 14.39 13.16 -17.11
CA ASP A 409 14.29 14.61 -16.91
C ASP A 409 15.40 15.38 -17.65
N ALA A 410 16.49 14.70 -18.01
CA ALA A 410 17.38 15.17 -19.06
C ALA A 410 16.61 15.12 -20.40
N GLY A 411 16.46 16.27 -21.07
CA GLY A 411 15.63 16.57 -22.26
C GLY A 411 15.87 15.73 -23.55
N ASP A 412 16.21 14.47 -23.40
CA ASP A 412 16.75 13.54 -24.40
C ASP A 412 15.66 12.63 -25.01
N ALA A 413 14.42 12.69 -24.50
CA ALA A 413 13.30 11.91 -25.02
C ALA A 413 12.99 12.21 -26.50
N HIS A 414 13.14 13.47 -26.92
CA HIS A 414 12.92 13.89 -28.29
C HIS A 414 14.02 13.38 -29.24
N GLU A 415 15.28 13.38 -28.80
CA GLU A 415 16.41 12.86 -29.57
C GLU A 415 16.38 11.34 -29.69
N ARG A 416 16.03 10.64 -28.60
CA ARG A 416 15.83 9.18 -28.61
C ARG A 416 14.68 8.77 -29.53
N TRP A 417 13.55 9.48 -29.50
CA TRP A 417 12.44 9.26 -30.43
C TRP A 417 12.82 9.56 -31.87
N ALA A 418 13.53 10.66 -32.12
CA ALA A 418 14.03 11.00 -33.46
C ALA A 418 15.02 9.94 -33.97
N ASN A 419 15.89 9.40 -33.12
CA ASN A 419 16.79 8.29 -33.44
C ASN A 419 16.02 6.99 -33.74
N ALA A 420 15.01 6.65 -32.94
CA ALA A 420 14.16 5.49 -33.18
C ALA A 420 13.41 5.62 -34.52
N GLN A 421 12.82 6.79 -34.83
CA GLN A 421 12.23 7.08 -36.14
C GLN A 421 13.25 6.95 -37.27
N ARG A 422 14.46 7.49 -37.12
CA ARG A 422 15.52 7.37 -38.14
C ARG A 422 15.86 5.91 -38.43
N ARG A 423 16.00 5.07 -37.41
CA ARG A 423 16.28 3.63 -37.56
C ARG A 423 15.09 2.87 -38.15
N ALA A 424 13.86 3.26 -37.81
CA ALA A 424 12.64 2.65 -38.31
C ALA A 424 12.24 3.08 -39.74
N ARG A 425 12.80 4.16 -40.30
CA ARG A 425 12.47 4.66 -41.65
C ARG A 425 12.67 3.61 -42.74
N GLN A 426 13.74 2.84 -42.66
CA GLN A 426 14.04 1.83 -43.67
C GLN A 426 13.05 0.66 -43.60
N LEU A 427 12.73 0.21 -42.39
CA LEU A 427 11.70 -0.81 -42.15
C LEU A 427 10.31 -0.32 -42.61
N ALA A 428 9.98 0.94 -42.33
CA ALA A 428 8.72 1.55 -42.75
C ALA A 428 8.63 1.64 -44.29
N ALA A 429 9.71 2.05 -44.97
CA ALA A 429 9.78 2.09 -46.42
C ALA A 429 9.62 0.69 -47.05
N ASP A 430 10.25 -0.33 -46.47
CA ASP A 430 10.13 -1.71 -46.93
C ASP A 430 8.73 -2.28 -46.71
N LEU A 431 8.10 -1.98 -45.57
CA LEU A 431 6.72 -2.39 -45.27
C LEU A 431 5.74 -1.71 -46.23
N ASP A 432 5.91 -0.43 -46.49
CA ASP A 432 5.06 0.34 -47.39
C ASP A 432 5.22 -0.14 -48.84
N ALA A 433 6.43 -0.49 -49.27
CA ALA A 433 6.70 -1.13 -50.56
C ALA A 433 6.05 -2.52 -50.67
N LYS A 434 6.12 -3.35 -49.62
CA LYS A 434 5.45 -4.66 -49.56
C LYS A 434 3.92 -4.52 -49.59
N LEU A 435 3.35 -3.57 -48.85
CA LEU A 435 1.91 -3.28 -48.86
C LEU A 435 1.44 -2.77 -50.22
N ARG A 436 2.19 -1.89 -50.87
CA ARG A 436 1.90 -1.44 -52.25
C ARG A 436 1.96 -2.58 -53.27
N ARG A 437 2.92 -3.50 -53.15
CA ARG A 437 2.98 -4.70 -53.99
C ARG A 437 1.78 -5.62 -53.75
N ARG A 438 1.41 -5.88 -52.48
CA ARG A 438 0.21 -6.66 -52.13
C ARG A 438 -1.11 -6.03 -52.61
N ARG A 439 -1.22 -4.70 -52.55
CA ARG A 439 -2.38 -3.97 -53.09
C ARG A 439 -2.43 -4.04 -54.62
N ARG A 440 -1.28 -4.00 -55.32
CA ARG A 440 -1.21 -4.19 -56.78
C ARG A 440 -1.62 -5.60 -57.21
N THR A 441 -1.29 -6.63 -56.44
CA THR A 441 -1.68 -8.02 -56.76
C THR A 441 -3.15 -8.34 -56.49
N ARG A 442 -3.89 -7.47 -55.79
CA ARG A 442 -5.33 -7.64 -55.50
C ARG A 442 -6.25 -6.81 -56.39
N PHE A 443 -5.71 -6.10 -57.37
CA PHE A 443 -6.51 -5.39 -58.36
C PHE A 443 -6.95 -6.37 -59.46
N GLU A 444 -7.94 -7.21 -59.15
CA GLU A 444 -8.74 -7.87 -60.18
C GLU A 444 -9.49 -6.76 -60.94
N GLY A 445 -9.29 -6.73 -62.26
CA GLY A 445 -9.79 -5.69 -63.15
C GLY A 445 -11.31 -5.58 -63.13
N GLY A 446 -11.83 -4.62 -62.37
CA GLY A 446 -13.19 -4.15 -62.50
C GLY A 446 -13.37 -3.42 -63.83
N ARG A 447 -14.16 -4.00 -64.74
CA ARG A 447 -14.69 -3.33 -65.93
C ARG A 447 -15.32 -2.00 -65.53
N ARG A 448 -14.80 -0.89 -66.06
CA ARG A 448 -15.53 0.38 -66.14
C ARG A 448 -15.99 0.56 -67.58
N THR A 449 -17.29 0.50 -67.81
CA THR A 449 -17.92 0.90 -69.06
C THR A 449 -18.09 2.41 -69.07
N GLY A 450 -17.54 3.05 -70.10
CA GLY A 450 -17.62 4.49 -70.34
C GLY A 450 -17.20 4.77 -71.78
N ARG A 451 -17.80 5.78 -72.41
CA ARG A 451 -17.59 6.09 -73.83
C ARG A 451 -16.17 6.57 -74.07
N VAL A 452 -15.45 5.89 -74.96
CA VAL A 452 -14.08 6.22 -75.34
C VAL A 452 -14.10 7.49 -76.20
N ASP A 453 -13.42 8.53 -75.75
CA ASP A 453 -13.14 9.72 -76.54
C ASP A 453 -11.97 9.42 -77.50
N SER A 454 -12.30 9.18 -78.77
CA SER A 454 -11.33 8.82 -79.81
C SER A 454 -10.32 9.92 -80.12
N SER A 455 -10.59 11.18 -79.73
CA SER A 455 -9.68 12.32 -79.96
C SER A 455 -8.47 12.35 -79.00
N ARG A 456 -8.52 11.59 -77.91
CA ARG A 456 -7.46 11.52 -76.89
C ARG A 456 -6.59 10.25 -76.96
N VAL A 457 -6.91 9.34 -77.87
CA VAL A 457 -6.20 8.06 -78.04
C VAL A 457 -4.79 8.25 -78.61
N THR A 458 -4.56 9.29 -79.41
CA THR A 458 -3.25 9.53 -80.06
C THR A 458 -2.16 10.05 -79.11
N ASN A 459 -2.52 10.55 -77.91
CA ASN A 459 -1.56 11.06 -76.93
C ASN A 459 -1.19 10.03 -75.85
N ALA A 460 -1.81 8.84 -75.82
CA ALA A 460 -1.53 7.79 -74.83
C ALA A 460 -0.23 7.00 -75.09
N VAL A 461 0.38 7.11 -76.28
CA VAL A 461 1.65 6.42 -76.62
C VAL A 461 2.89 7.14 -76.05
N ARG A 462 2.74 8.35 -75.48
CA ARG A 462 3.86 9.12 -74.89
C ARG A 462 3.82 9.30 -73.37
N GLY A 463 2.98 8.53 -72.68
CA GLY A 463 3.10 8.31 -71.23
C GLY A 463 2.71 9.50 -70.35
N THR A 464 1.43 9.54 -69.95
CA THR A 464 0.70 10.33 -68.91
C THR A 464 -0.46 11.14 -69.50
N ILE A 465 -1.69 11.29 -68.96
CA ILE A 465 -2.46 10.76 -67.81
C ILE A 465 -3.97 10.98 -68.16
N VAL A 466 -4.85 10.02 -67.81
CA VAL A 466 -6.34 10.03 -67.78
C VAL A 466 -7.11 10.12 -69.13
N CYS A 467 -7.78 9.02 -69.53
CA CYS A 467 -8.69 8.93 -70.69
C CYS A 467 -10.20 8.96 -70.33
N PHE A 468 -10.57 9.22 -69.08
CA PHE A 468 -11.98 9.19 -68.65
C PHE A 468 -12.30 10.47 -67.85
N SER A 469 -13.22 11.29 -68.35
CA SER A 469 -13.79 12.44 -67.63
C SER A 469 -14.86 11.95 -66.66
N GLY A 470 -14.78 12.35 -65.39
CA GLY A 470 -15.77 12.02 -64.36
C GLY A 470 -17.03 12.87 -64.49
N GLU A 471 -18.20 12.23 -64.40
CA GLU A 471 -19.47 12.92 -64.16
C GLU A 471 -19.62 13.22 -62.67
N GLN A 472 -19.81 14.49 -62.33
CA GLN A 472 -20.17 14.94 -60.99
C GLN A 472 -21.61 14.50 -60.68
N ALA A 473 -21.81 13.77 -59.59
CA ALA A 473 -23.15 13.51 -59.06
C ALA A 473 -23.69 14.79 -58.41
N VAL A 474 -24.59 15.47 -59.12
CA VAL A 474 -25.45 16.55 -58.59
C VAL A 474 -26.64 15.89 -57.90
N THR A 475 -26.74 16.01 -56.58
CA THR A 475 -27.98 15.73 -55.84
C THR A 475 -28.70 17.05 -55.57
N ASN A 476 -29.73 17.35 -56.38
CA ASN A 476 -30.72 18.40 -56.11
C ASN A 476 -32.10 17.77 -55.87
N GLY A 477 -32.73 18.13 -54.76
CA GLY A 477 -34.17 18.06 -54.47
C GLY A 477 -34.40 19.02 -53.30
N THR A 478 -35.32 20.00 -53.29
CA THR A 478 -36.70 20.00 -53.80
C THR A 478 -37.27 21.44 -53.75
N THR A 479 -37.98 21.89 -54.80
CA THR A 479 -39.25 22.70 -54.80
C THR A 479 -39.68 22.92 -56.27
N PRO A 480 -40.95 23.18 -56.67
CA PRO A 480 -42.00 24.06 -56.09
C PRO A 480 -43.37 23.34 -55.90
N ALA A 481 -44.43 23.87 -55.28
CA ALA A 481 -44.95 25.24 -55.19
C ALA A 481 -45.45 25.62 -53.78
#